data_AF-A0A951HEM6-F1
#
_entry.id   AF-A0A951HEM6-F1
#
_cell.length_a   1.000
_cell.length_b   1.000
_cell.length_c   1.000
_cell.angle_alpha   90.00
_cell.angle_beta   90.00
_cell.angle_gamma   90.00
#
_symmetry.space_group_name_H-M   'P 1'
#
loop_
_entity.id
_entity.type
_entity.pdbx_description
1 polymer ?
#
loop_
_entity_poly.entity_id
_entity_poly.type
_entity_poly.pdbx_seq_one_letter_code
_entity_poly.pdbx_strand_id
1 'polypeptide(L)'
;MKLRLLGCGTSSGVPRVGGDWGLCDRDEPRNRRRRAAILVSYDRARILVDTPPDLREQLLDAEVSDVEAVIWTHDHADHCHGIDDLRQL
;
A
#
# COMPACT_ATOMS: atom_id res chain seq x y z
N MET A 1 0.72 -17.26 10.31
CA MET A 1 0.38 -16.37 9.18
C MET A 1 -0.12 -15.05 9.73
N LYS A 2 0.35 -13.91 9.21
CA LYS A 2 -0.07 -12.56 9.58
C LYS A 2 -0.38 -11.78 8.31
N LEU A 3 -1.46 -11.00 8.32
CA LEU A 3 -1.82 -10.09 7.23
C LEU A 3 -1.77 -8.66 7.75
N ARG A 4 -1.11 -7.77 7.03
CA ARG A 4 -1.08 -6.33 7.31
C ARG A 4 -1.67 -5.59 6.12
N LEU A 5 -2.66 -4.74 6.40
CA LEU A 5 -3.16 -3.76 5.43
C LEU A 5 -2.12 -2.63 5.34
N LEU A 6 -1.50 -2.47 4.17
CA LEU A 6 -0.58 -1.36 3.88
C LEU A 6 -1.34 -0.13 3.37
N GLY A 7 -2.44 -0.37 2.68
CA GLY A 7 -3.40 0.66 2.30
C GLY A 7 -4.79 0.07 2.06
N CYS A 8 -5.81 0.90 2.20
CA CYS A 8 -7.22 0.54 2.06
C CYS A 8 -8.04 1.62 1.34
N GLY A 9 -7.36 2.52 0.62
CA GLY A 9 -7.97 3.56 -0.18
C GLY A 9 -8.42 3.07 -1.55
N THR A 10 -9.20 3.89 -2.24
CA THR A 10 -9.47 3.73 -3.67
C THR A 10 -8.23 4.08 -4.49
N SER A 11 -8.32 3.99 -5.80
CA SER A 11 -7.24 4.38 -6.73
C SER A 11 -6.70 5.80 -6.51
N SER A 12 -7.54 6.71 -6.02
CA SER A 12 -7.18 8.11 -5.75
C SER A 12 -6.68 8.36 -4.32
N GLY A 13 -6.74 7.37 -3.44
CA GLY A 13 -6.53 7.56 -2.00
C GLY A 13 -7.61 8.41 -1.33
N VAL A 14 -7.42 8.70 -0.04
CA VAL A 14 -8.23 9.66 0.72
C VAL A 14 -7.29 10.55 1.56
N PRO A 15 -7.37 11.88 1.44
CA PRO A 15 -8.22 12.63 0.50
C PRO A 15 -7.75 12.47 -0.96
N ARG A 16 -8.64 12.75 -1.91
CA ARG A 16 -8.24 12.87 -3.33
C ARG A 16 -7.37 14.12 -3.53
N VAL A 17 -6.71 14.20 -4.67
CA VAL A 17 -6.03 15.43 -5.13
C VAL A 17 -7.01 16.62 -5.04
N GLY A 18 -6.54 17.74 -4.48
CA GLY A 18 -7.38 18.90 -4.17
C GLY A 18 -7.95 18.92 -2.75
N GLY A 19 -7.64 17.91 -1.91
CA GLY A 19 -8.10 17.87 -0.53
C GLY A 19 -9.56 17.47 -0.37
N ASP A 20 -10.13 16.78 -1.35
CA ASP A 20 -11.48 16.23 -1.27
C ASP A 20 -11.52 14.98 -0.38
N TRP A 21 -12.09 15.13 0.82
CA TRP A 21 -12.34 14.05 1.77
C TRP A 21 -13.68 13.34 1.54
N GLY A 22 -14.54 13.85 0.65
CA GLY A 22 -15.93 13.42 0.54
C GLY A 22 -16.66 13.55 1.87
N LEU A 23 -17.19 12.43 2.35
CA LEU A 23 -17.88 12.34 3.66
C LEU A 23 -16.96 11.90 4.80
N CYS A 24 -15.67 11.65 4.54
CA CYS A 24 -14.74 11.26 5.58
C CYS A 24 -14.43 12.45 6.51
N ASP A 25 -14.44 12.19 7.81
CA ASP A 25 -13.91 13.13 8.81
C ASP A 25 -12.39 13.24 8.64
N ARG A 26 -11.91 14.47 8.42
CA ARG A 26 -10.49 14.79 8.22
C ARG A 26 -9.67 14.67 9.50
N ASP A 27 -10.32 14.79 10.66
CA ASP A 27 -9.67 14.78 11.97
C ASP A 27 -9.58 13.34 12.55
N GLU A 28 -10.28 12.36 11.94
CA GLU A 28 -10.10 10.93 12.22
C GLU A 28 -8.93 10.35 11.39
N PRO A 29 -7.79 10.01 12.01
CA PRO A 29 -6.57 9.63 11.30
C PRO A 29 -6.74 8.38 10.42
N ARG A 30 -7.65 7.46 10.76
CA ARG A 30 -7.92 6.25 9.95
C ARG A 30 -8.59 6.56 8.61
N ASN A 31 -9.11 7.76 8.42
CA ASN A 31 -9.67 8.19 7.15
C ASN A 31 -8.62 8.64 6.14
N ARG A 32 -7.35 8.83 6.55
CA ARG A 32 -6.26 9.01 5.60
C ARG A 32 -5.85 7.66 5.03
N ARG A 33 -6.14 7.43 3.74
CA ARG A 33 -6.01 6.11 3.12
C ARG A 33 -5.09 6.17 1.90
N ARG A 34 -4.00 5.42 1.96
CA ARG A 34 -3.12 5.10 0.82
C ARG A 34 -3.77 4.07 -0.11
N ARG A 35 -3.31 3.97 -1.37
CA ARG A 35 -3.78 2.98 -2.34
C ARG A 35 -3.64 1.55 -1.81
N ALA A 36 -4.52 0.67 -2.26
CA ALA A 36 -4.64 -0.68 -1.73
C ALA A 36 -3.36 -1.50 -1.93
N ALA A 37 -2.89 -2.12 -0.85
CA ALA A 37 -1.84 -3.13 -0.86
C ALA A 37 -1.89 -3.90 0.46
N ILE A 38 -1.42 -5.14 0.45
CA ILE A 38 -1.29 -5.95 1.66
C ILE A 38 0.08 -6.61 1.72
N LEU A 39 0.54 -6.86 2.95
CA LEU A 39 1.69 -7.70 3.23
C LEU A 39 1.22 -8.97 3.93
N VAL A 40 1.53 -10.11 3.34
CA VAL A 40 1.27 -11.43 3.93
C VAL A 40 2.58 -11.98 4.46
N SER A 41 2.64 -12.28 5.75
CA SER A 41 3.81 -12.89 6.39
C SER A 41 3.50 -14.32 6.84
N TYR A 42 4.35 -15.26 6.46
CA TYR A 42 4.26 -16.66 6.87
C TYR A 42 5.66 -17.21 7.13
N ASP A 43 5.91 -17.64 8.37
CA ASP A 43 7.24 -18.00 8.84
C ASP A 43 8.25 -16.86 8.56
N ARG A 44 9.29 -17.11 7.77
CA ARG A 44 10.27 -16.10 7.35
C ARG A 44 9.89 -15.34 6.09
N ALA A 45 8.89 -15.82 5.34
CA ALA A 45 8.51 -15.23 4.07
C ALA A 45 7.51 -14.08 4.23
N ARG A 46 7.69 -13.06 3.41
CA ARG A 46 6.87 -11.86 3.21
C ARG A 46 6.51 -11.77 1.73
N ILE A 47 5.22 -11.88 1.47
CA ILE A 47 4.64 -11.74 0.14
C ILE A 47 3.93 -10.39 0.10
N LEU A 48 4.39 -9.53 -0.79
CA LEU A 48 3.73 -8.27 -1.09
C LEU A 48 2.64 -8.53 -2.13
N VAL A 49 1.43 -8.03 -1.87
CA VAL A 49 0.36 -8.02 -2.86
C VAL A 49 0.12 -6.58 -3.29
N ASP A 50 0.36 -6.35 -4.58
CA ASP A 50 0.41 -5.06 -5.26
C ASP A 50 1.57 -4.13 -4.86
N THR A 51 2.02 -3.32 -5.82
CA THR A 51 3.08 -2.30 -5.70
C THR A 51 2.50 -0.92 -6.04
N PRO A 52 1.63 -0.35 -5.19
CA PRO A 52 0.99 0.92 -5.45
C PRO A 52 2.02 2.05 -5.46
N PRO A 53 1.71 3.24 -6.01
CA PRO A 53 2.67 4.34 -5.98
C PRO A 53 2.96 4.91 -4.57
N ASP A 54 2.33 4.36 -3.51
CA ASP A 54 2.62 4.67 -2.11
C ASP A 54 3.63 3.67 -1.49
N LEU A 55 4.13 2.71 -2.26
CA LEU A 55 4.83 1.52 -1.76
C LEU A 55 5.99 1.86 -0.82
N ARG A 56 6.91 2.75 -1.23
CA ARG A 56 8.01 3.19 -0.36
C ARG A 56 7.55 3.61 1.03
N GLU A 57 6.56 4.50 1.11
CA GLU A 57 6.03 4.98 2.38
C GLU A 57 5.30 3.89 3.16
N GLN A 58 4.61 2.98 2.47
CA GLN A 58 3.96 1.82 3.08
C GLN A 58 4.96 0.86 3.72
N LEU A 59 6.09 0.60 3.07
CA LEU A 59 7.13 -0.29 3.58
C LEU A 59 7.93 0.36 4.72
N LEU A 60 8.22 1.66 4.63
CA LEU A 60 8.85 2.44 5.71
C LEU A 60 8.00 2.41 6.99
N ASP A 61 6.70 2.73 6.89
CA ASP A 61 5.78 2.65 8.03
C ASP A 61 5.58 1.21 8.52
N ALA A 62 5.87 0.24 7.66
CA ALA A 62 5.82 -1.16 8.02
C ALA A 62 7.10 -1.73 8.63
N GLU A 63 8.19 -0.96 8.61
CA GLU A 63 9.53 -1.41 8.97
C GLU A 63 9.93 -2.68 8.19
N VAL A 64 9.63 -2.69 6.89
CA VAL A 64 9.92 -3.82 5.98
C VAL A 64 11.02 -3.42 5.01
N SER A 65 12.09 -4.21 5.00
CA SER A 65 13.28 -3.99 4.17
C SER A 65 13.51 -5.06 3.12
N ASP A 66 12.70 -6.11 3.08
CA ASP A 66 12.84 -7.26 2.19
C ASP A 66 11.49 -7.94 1.96
N VAL A 67 11.31 -8.51 0.77
CA VAL A 67 10.16 -9.34 0.38
C VAL A 67 10.61 -10.50 -0.52
N GLU A 68 10.07 -11.69 -0.31
CA GLU A 68 10.42 -12.88 -1.09
C GLU A 68 9.69 -12.95 -2.42
N ALA A 69 8.48 -12.38 -2.49
CA ALA A 69 7.66 -12.40 -3.69
C ALA A 69 6.71 -11.21 -3.75
N VAL A 70 6.34 -10.87 -4.99
CA VAL A 70 5.31 -9.89 -5.32
C VAL A 70 4.21 -10.60 -6.11
N ILE A 71 2.96 -10.36 -5.75
CA ILE A 71 1.78 -10.79 -6.50
C ILE A 71 1.02 -9.54 -6.92
N TRP A 72 0.83 -9.33 -8.22
CA TRP A 72 -0.12 -8.33 -8.70
C TRP A 72 -1.50 -8.94 -8.89
N THR A 73 -2.51 -8.20 -8.47
CA THR A 73 -3.91 -8.54 -8.72
C THR A 73 -4.29 -8.27 -10.17
N HIS A 74 -3.90 -7.09 -10.69
CA HIS A 74 -4.11 -6.63 -12.07
C HIS A 74 -3.20 -5.41 -12.35
N ASP A 75 -3.22 -4.90 -13.58
CA ASP A 75 -2.26 -3.93 -14.13
C ASP A 75 -2.71 -2.45 -14.10
N HIS A 76 -3.59 -2.09 -13.18
CA HIS A 76 -3.94 -0.68 -12.99
C HIS A 76 -2.88 0.09 -12.21
N ALA A 77 -2.81 1.40 -12.48
CA ALA A 77 -1.80 2.30 -11.97
C ALA A 77 -1.68 2.30 -10.43
N ASP A 78 -2.81 2.27 -9.74
CA ASP A 78 -2.90 2.25 -8.29
C ASP A 78 -2.39 0.95 -7.67
N HIS A 79 -2.16 -0.10 -8.46
CA HIS A 79 -1.63 -1.39 -8.03
C HIS A 79 -0.19 -1.65 -8.52
N CYS A 80 0.28 -0.95 -9.56
CA CYS A 80 1.57 -1.29 -10.19
C CYS A 80 2.62 -0.16 -10.23
N HIS A 81 2.23 1.11 -10.10
CA HIS A 81 3.15 2.23 -10.39
C HIS A 81 4.19 2.54 -9.29
N GLY A 82 4.25 1.76 -8.21
CA GLY A 82 5.35 1.80 -7.23
C GLY A 82 6.45 0.77 -7.48
N ILE A 83 6.40 0.02 -8.58
CA ILE A 83 7.30 -1.10 -8.86
C ILE A 83 8.81 -0.75 -8.76
N ASP A 84 9.22 0.47 -9.11
CA ASP A 84 10.65 0.83 -9.10
C ASP A 84 11.24 0.85 -7.68
N ASP A 85 10.41 1.03 -6.64
CA ASP A 85 10.85 0.97 -5.24
C ASP A 85 11.38 -0.43 -4.86
N LEU A 86 10.98 -1.49 -5.57
CA LEU A 86 11.48 -2.85 -5.33
C LEU A 86 12.99 -3.00 -5.58
N ARG A 87 13.61 -2.09 -6.34
CA ARG A 87 15.06 -2.13 -6.64
C ARG A 87 15.93 -2.01 -5.39
N GLN A 88 15.39 -1.44 -4.32
CA GLN A 88 16.11 -1.18 -3.06
C GLN A 88 15.82 -2.20 -1.95
N LEU A 89 14.94 -3.18 -2.20
CA LEU A 89 14.55 -4.24 -1.26
C LEU A 89 15.43 -5.48 -1.38
#